data_AF-A0A4U2Z5H7-F1
#
_entry.id   AF-A0A4U2Z5H7-F1
#
_cell.length_a   1.000
_cell.length_b   1.000
_cell.length_c   1.000
_cell.angle_alpha   90.00
_cell.angle_beta   90.00
_cell.angle_gamma   90.00
#
_symmetry.space_group_name_H-M   'P 1'
#
loop_
_entity.id
_entity.type
_entity.pdbx_description
1 polymer ?
#
loop_
_entity_poly.entity_id
_entity_poly.type
_entity_poly.pdbx_seq_one_letter_code
_entity_poly.pdbx_strand_id
1 'polypeptide(L)'
;MNIEELYKESECCMGFSNEEILDYYVKPLKDKPNLMIKILTEDKENPDFQNGKIEIVCLDGDKEELYISFMGCQTSIFIKNEEIMFIDEKAKSNYTISDTKYNVVYEGILRKLTHKEILMLFVDFINCFIGVNDMSIYEEVIDSSHTYQKCNYRIQIKKESAEKKIIRFENIYLDLES
;
A
#
# COMPACT_ATOMS: atom_id res chain seq x y z
N MET A 1 9.06 5.75 -25.26
CA MET A 1 10.14 5.23 -24.40
C MET A 1 9.78 3.78 -24.11
N ASN A 2 10.49 2.80 -24.69
CA ASN A 2 10.28 1.40 -24.31
C ASN A 2 10.77 1.26 -22.88
N ILE A 3 9.82 1.17 -21.97
CA ILE A 3 10.05 0.89 -20.58
C ILE A 3 10.30 -0.62 -20.50
N GLU A 4 11.49 -1.01 -20.03
CA GLU A 4 11.82 -2.41 -19.80
C GLU A 4 11.11 -2.85 -18.51
N GLU A 5 10.04 -3.64 -18.65
CA GLU A 5 9.31 -4.24 -17.53
C GLU A 5 10.01 -5.52 -17.06
N LEU A 6 9.99 -5.79 -15.74
CA LEU A 6 10.63 -6.97 -15.16
C LEU A 6 9.76 -8.24 -15.22
N TYR A 7 8.46 -8.08 -15.46
CA TYR A 7 7.47 -9.15 -15.39
C TYR A 7 6.89 -9.44 -16.76
N LYS A 8 6.58 -10.71 -17.03
CA LYS A 8 5.89 -11.09 -18.27
C LYS A 8 4.46 -10.55 -18.25
N GLU A 9 3.86 -10.36 -19.43
CA GLU A 9 2.48 -9.90 -19.59
C GLU A 9 1.45 -10.73 -18.80
N SER A 10 1.69 -12.03 -18.60
CA SER A 10 0.78 -12.92 -17.85
C SER A 10 1.00 -12.91 -16.33
N GLU A 11 2.02 -12.22 -15.82
CA GLU A 11 2.42 -12.24 -14.42
C GLU A 11 2.00 -10.93 -13.72
N CYS A 12 1.44 -11.03 -12.52
CA CYS A 12 1.22 -9.87 -11.64
C CYS A 12 2.54 -9.51 -10.92
N CYS A 13 2.95 -8.23 -10.94
CA CYS A 13 4.16 -7.75 -10.25
C CYS A 13 4.04 -7.74 -8.72
N MET A 14 2.83 -8.01 -8.19
CA MET A 14 2.54 -8.12 -6.75
C MET A 14 2.16 -9.56 -6.34
N GLY A 15 2.54 -10.54 -7.17
CA GLY A 15 2.40 -11.98 -6.88
C GLY A 15 3.42 -12.47 -5.84
N PHE A 16 3.45 -11.86 -4.66
CA PHE A 16 4.44 -12.17 -3.62
C PHE A 16 4.25 -13.55 -3.01
N SER A 17 5.37 -14.20 -2.69
CA SER A 17 5.41 -15.36 -1.81
C SER A 17 5.37 -14.95 -0.32
N ASN A 18 4.98 -15.88 0.55
CA ASN A 18 5.00 -15.64 1.99
C ASN A 18 6.42 -15.30 2.50
N GLU A 19 7.46 -15.95 1.97
CA GLU A 19 8.86 -15.67 2.34
C GLU A 19 9.23 -14.22 2.03
N GLU A 20 8.88 -13.73 0.84
CA GLU A 20 9.14 -12.33 0.45
C GLU A 20 8.39 -11.34 1.35
N ILE A 21 7.11 -11.58 1.68
CA ILE A 21 6.35 -10.73 2.60
C ILE A 21 7.01 -10.72 3.99
N LEU A 22 7.41 -11.88 4.50
CA LEU A 22 8.04 -11.99 5.81
C LEU A 22 9.40 -11.27 5.84
N ASP A 23 10.24 -11.45 4.82
CA ASP A 23 11.61 -10.93 4.79
C ASP A 23 11.69 -9.45 4.41
N TYR A 24 10.89 -9.00 3.44
CA TYR A 24 10.99 -7.66 2.88
C TYR A 24 9.95 -6.69 3.40
N TYR A 25 8.86 -7.16 4.01
CA TYR A 25 7.82 -6.30 4.57
C TYR A 25 7.70 -6.42 6.11
N VAL A 26 7.51 -7.63 6.64
CA VAL A 26 7.29 -7.82 8.08
C VAL A 26 8.56 -7.57 8.89
N LYS A 27 9.67 -8.20 8.52
CA LYS A 27 10.94 -8.11 9.25
C LYS A 27 11.45 -6.67 9.40
N PRO A 28 11.39 -5.78 8.39
CA PRO A 28 11.75 -4.35 8.55
C PRO A 28 10.84 -3.54 9.50
N LEU A 29 9.65 -4.05 9.81
CA LEU A 29 8.69 -3.41 10.72
C LEU A 29 8.76 -3.98 12.15
N LYS A 30 9.23 -5.23 12.31
CA LYS A 30 9.16 -6.00 13.55
C LYS A 30 9.78 -5.33 14.79
N ASP A 31 10.87 -4.58 14.60
CA ASP A 31 11.60 -3.96 15.71
C ASP A 31 11.15 -2.52 16.00
N LYS A 32 10.11 -2.01 15.31
CA LYS A 32 9.62 -0.65 15.54
C LYS A 32 8.81 -0.59 16.84
N PRO A 33 9.07 0.43 17.69
CA PRO A 33 8.30 0.61 18.90
C PRO A 33 6.83 0.89 18.55
N ASN A 34 5.91 0.41 19.41
CA ASN A 34 4.47 0.62 19.31
C ASN A 34 3.77 -0.03 18.11
N LEU A 35 4.42 -0.97 17.41
CA LEU A 35 3.74 -1.84 16.45
C LEU A 35 3.32 -3.14 17.11
N MET A 36 2.09 -3.57 16.83
CA MET A 36 1.60 -4.91 17.15
C MET A 36 1.28 -5.59 15.83
N ILE A 37 2.16 -6.50 15.40
CA ILE A 37 2.00 -7.16 14.11
C ILE A 37 1.15 -8.43 14.27
N LYS A 38 0.03 -8.48 13.55
CA LYS A 38 -0.84 -9.65 13.41
C LYS A 38 -0.91 -10.02 11.94
N ILE A 39 -0.81 -11.31 11.63
CA ILE A 39 -0.76 -11.81 10.25
C ILE A 39 -1.92 -12.78 10.04
N LEU A 40 -2.67 -12.58 8.96
CA LEU A 40 -3.83 -13.39 8.62
C LEU A 40 -3.59 -14.14 7.30
N THR A 41 -4.02 -15.39 7.28
CA THR A 41 -4.10 -16.24 6.09
C THR A 41 -5.55 -16.70 5.93
N GLU A 42 -6.18 -16.51 4.77
CA GLU A 42 -7.60 -16.86 4.55
C GLU A 42 -8.53 -16.24 5.61
N ASP A 43 -8.31 -14.96 5.94
CA ASP A 43 -9.00 -14.21 6.98
C ASP A 43 -9.00 -14.86 8.38
N LYS A 44 -8.05 -15.76 8.64
CA LYS A 44 -7.86 -16.41 9.94
C LYS A 44 -6.48 -16.11 10.47
N GLU A 45 -6.41 -15.92 11.79
CA GLU A 45 -5.14 -15.74 12.48
C GLU A 45 -4.27 -16.99 12.31
N ASN A 46 -3.03 -16.79 11.88
CA ASN A 46 -2.09 -17.87 11.64
C ASN A 46 -0.76 -17.60 12.36
N PRO A 47 -0.67 -17.99 13.64
CA PRO A 47 0.50 -17.69 14.46
C PRO A 47 1.78 -18.42 14.01
N ASP A 48 1.64 -19.51 13.24
CA ASP A 48 2.76 -20.38 12.85
C ASP A 48 3.16 -20.25 11.38
N PHE A 49 2.41 -19.52 10.56
CA PHE A 49 2.65 -19.33 9.10
C PHE A 49 2.71 -20.63 8.29
N GLN A 50 2.32 -21.77 8.88
CA GLN A 50 2.60 -23.09 8.31
C GLN A 50 1.63 -23.49 7.19
N ASN A 51 0.47 -22.84 7.07
CA ASN A 51 -0.56 -23.19 6.09
C ASN A 51 -1.26 -21.94 5.53
N GLY A 52 -1.29 -21.77 4.21
CA GLY A 52 -2.08 -20.72 3.56
C GLY A 52 -1.25 -19.52 3.08
N LYS A 53 -1.83 -18.75 2.16
CA LYS A 53 -1.21 -17.53 1.61
C LYS A 53 -1.42 -16.38 2.60
N ILE A 54 -0.37 -15.59 2.86
CA ILE A 54 -0.52 -14.35 3.63
C ILE A 54 -1.37 -13.38 2.81
N GLU A 55 -2.49 -12.98 3.37
CA GLU A 55 -3.43 -12.06 2.73
C GLU A 55 -3.44 -10.71 3.43
N ILE A 56 -3.31 -10.68 4.75
CA ILE A 56 -3.34 -9.43 5.53
C ILE A 56 -2.22 -9.41 6.56
N VAL A 57 -1.61 -8.23 6.72
CA VAL A 57 -0.72 -7.92 7.84
C VAL A 57 -1.21 -6.65 8.53
N CYS A 58 -1.74 -6.80 9.74
CA CYS A 58 -2.16 -5.69 10.62
C CYS A 58 -0.97 -5.22 11.46
N LEU A 59 -0.86 -3.92 11.67
CA LEU A 59 0.28 -3.27 12.36
C LEU A 59 -0.10 -2.65 13.70
N ASP A 60 -1.38 -2.63 14.03
CA ASP A 60 -1.96 -2.14 15.29
C ASP A 60 -2.75 -3.22 16.05
N GLY A 61 -2.40 -4.49 15.80
CA GLY A 61 -2.97 -5.66 16.45
C GLY A 61 -4.44 -5.86 16.09
N ASP A 62 -5.28 -5.99 17.11
CA ASP A 62 -6.73 -6.25 16.96
C ASP A 62 -7.57 -4.99 16.69
N LYS A 63 -6.94 -3.81 16.61
CA LYS A 63 -7.64 -2.59 16.19
C LYS A 63 -7.95 -2.61 14.70
N GLU A 64 -7.03 -3.17 13.91
CA GLU A 64 -7.15 -3.32 12.46
C GLU A 64 -7.46 -1.99 11.75
N GLU A 65 -6.95 -0.87 12.29
CA GLU A 65 -7.02 0.48 11.68
C GLU A 65 -5.77 0.80 10.87
N LEU A 66 -4.71 -0.01 10.94
CA LEU A 66 -3.53 0.13 10.08
C LEU A 66 -3.08 -1.25 9.60
N TYR A 67 -3.39 -1.58 8.35
CA TYR A 67 -3.06 -2.88 7.78
C TYR A 67 -2.80 -2.82 6.28
N ILE A 68 -2.16 -3.87 5.76
CA ILE A 68 -1.96 -4.08 4.32
C ILE A 68 -2.64 -5.38 3.91
N SER A 69 -3.25 -5.40 2.72
CA SER A 69 -3.90 -6.55 2.11
C SER A 69 -3.28 -6.89 0.75
N PHE A 70 -2.88 -8.15 0.55
CA PHE A 70 -2.17 -8.66 -0.63
C PHE A 70 -3.09 -9.49 -1.53
N MET A 71 -3.73 -8.84 -2.50
CA MET A 71 -4.76 -9.43 -3.39
C MET A 71 -4.22 -9.71 -4.81
N GLY A 72 -3.01 -10.24 -4.92
CA GLY A 72 -2.42 -10.69 -6.19
C GLY A 72 -2.02 -9.56 -7.13
N CYS A 73 -2.92 -9.10 -8.00
CA CYS A 73 -2.67 -7.98 -8.93
C CYS A 73 -2.99 -6.61 -8.32
N GLN A 74 -3.46 -6.58 -7.07
CA GLN A 74 -3.65 -5.38 -6.26
C GLN A 74 -3.08 -5.63 -4.86
N THR A 75 -2.49 -4.60 -4.27
CA THR A 75 -2.22 -4.53 -2.84
C THR A 75 -2.82 -3.23 -2.31
N SER A 76 -3.52 -3.30 -1.17
CA SER A 76 -4.15 -2.14 -0.56
C SER A 76 -3.58 -1.90 0.83
N ILE A 77 -3.31 -0.64 1.16
CA ILE A 77 -2.97 -0.21 2.52
C ILE A 77 -4.17 0.54 3.07
N PHE A 78 -4.65 0.10 4.22
CA PHE A 78 -5.79 0.70 4.91
C PHE A 78 -5.30 1.49 6.12
N ILE A 79 -5.74 2.75 6.21
CA ILE A 79 -5.50 3.61 7.35
C ILE A 79 -6.85 4.15 7.82
N LYS A 80 -7.32 3.66 8.97
CA LYS A 80 -8.67 3.85 9.50
C LYS A 80 -9.72 3.41 8.47
N ASN A 81 -10.45 4.37 7.91
CA ASN A 81 -11.51 4.12 6.92
C ASN A 81 -11.05 4.43 5.48
N GLU A 82 -9.78 4.80 5.29
CA GLU A 82 -9.24 5.19 3.99
C GLU A 82 -8.46 4.03 3.38
N GLU A 83 -8.65 3.81 2.07
CA GLU A 83 -7.95 2.80 1.29
C GLU A 83 -6.99 3.44 0.28
N ILE A 84 -5.75 2.95 0.27
CA ILE A 84 -4.72 3.32 -0.68
C ILE A 84 -4.35 2.10 -1.52
N MET A 85 -4.71 2.15 -2.80
CA MET A 85 -4.62 1.05 -3.75
C MET A 85 -3.34 1.14 -4.58
N PHE A 86 -2.61 0.04 -4.62
CA PHE A 86 -1.49 -0.21 -5.53
C PHE A 86 -1.96 -1.29 -6.51
N ILE A 87 -1.96 -0.98 -7.80
CA ILE A 87 -2.55 -1.84 -8.83
C ILE A 87 -1.50 -2.09 -9.91
N ASP A 88 -1.30 -3.35 -10.29
CA ASP A 88 -0.42 -3.72 -11.40
C ASP A 88 -0.87 -3.00 -12.67
N GLU A 89 0.06 -2.43 -13.43
CA GLU A 89 -0.26 -1.65 -14.63
C GLU A 89 -1.10 -2.44 -15.66
N LYS A 90 -0.90 -3.75 -15.78
CA LYS A 90 -1.66 -4.63 -16.69
C LYS A 90 -3.05 -4.96 -16.14
N ALA A 91 -3.26 -4.84 -14.83
CA ALA A 91 -4.56 -5.03 -14.21
C ALA A 91 -5.42 -3.75 -14.20
N LYS A 92 -4.81 -2.56 -14.29
CA LYS A 92 -5.50 -1.25 -14.24
C LYS A 92 -6.67 -1.12 -15.22
N SER A 93 -6.60 -1.71 -16.41
CA SER A 93 -7.70 -1.68 -17.39
C SER A 93 -8.96 -2.40 -16.94
N ASN A 94 -8.88 -3.26 -15.92
CA ASN A 94 -10.02 -3.98 -15.36
C ASN A 94 -10.77 -3.17 -14.29
N TYR A 95 -10.22 -2.02 -13.88
CA TYR A 95 -10.81 -1.15 -12.86
C TYR A 95 -11.66 -0.07 -13.51
N THR A 96 -12.78 0.21 -12.86
CA THR A 96 -13.73 1.26 -13.23
C THR A 96 -13.71 2.40 -12.22
N ILE A 97 -14.40 3.49 -12.55
CA ILE A 97 -14.65 4.60 -11.62
C ILE A 97 -15.28 4.08 -10.32
N SER A 98 -16.20 3.11 -10.36
CA SER A 98 -16.83 2.60 -9.13
C SER A 98 -15.87 1.84 -8.23
N ASP A 99 -14.88 1.14 -8.80
CA ASP A 99 -13.92 0.33 -8.03
C ASP A 99 -12.89 1.21 -7.30
N THR A 100 -12.65 2.41 -7.83
CA THR A 100 -11.61 3.34 -7.34
C THR A 100 -12.22 4.57 -6.65
N LYS A 101 -13.55 4.66 -6.61
CA LYS A 101 -14.24 5.82 -6.06
C LYS A 101 -13.92 5.96 -4.57
N TYR A 102 -13.47 7.15 -4.17
CA TYR A 102 -13.06 7.47 -2.80
C TYR A 102 -11.77 6.79 -2.34
N ASN A 103 -11.11 6.02 -3.20
CA ASN A 103 -9.84 5.39 -2.89
C ASN A 103 -8.69 6.21 -3.48
N VAL A 104 -7.54 6.18 -2.81
CA VAL A 104 -6.30 6.76 -3.35
C VAL A 104 -5.64 5.73 -4.25
N VAL A 105 -5.45 6.03 -5.53
CA VAL A 105 -4.78 5.12 -6.48
C VAL A 105 -3.35 5.57 -6.74
N TYR A 106 -2.38 4.69 -6.52
CA TYR A 106 -0.98 4.92 -6.85
C TYR A 106 -0.72 4.80 -8.36
N GLU A 107 -0.11 5.83 -8.94
CA GLU A 107 0.16 5.97 -10.38
C GLU A 107 1.64 5.84 -10.76
N GLY A 108 2.48 5.32 -9.85
CA GLY A 108 3.82 4.87 -10.20
C GLY A 108 3.84 3.66 -11.11
N ILE A 109 5.04 3.25 -11.52
CA ILE A 109 5.27 2.12 -12.43
C ILE A 109 5.85 0.94 -11.64
N LEU A 110 4.97 0.10 -11.09
CA LEU A 110 5.33 -1.02 -10.22
C LEU A 110 6.06 -2.14 -10.99
N ARG A 111 5.70 -2.39 -12.24
CA ARG A 111 6.33 -3.45 -13.07
C ARG A 111 7.81 -3.21 -13.42
N LYS A 112 8.38 -2.06 -13.05
CA LYS A 112 9.83 -1.78 -13.13
C LYS A 112 10.60 -2.17 -11.87
N LEU A 113 9.90 -2.48 -10.79
CA LEU A 113 10.46 -2.74 -9.48
C LEU A 113 10.43 -4.24 -9.21
N THR A 114 11.47 -4.77 -8.59
CA THR A 114 11.48 -6.15 -8.08
C THR A 114 10.49 -6.30 -6.93
N HIS A 115 10.10 -7.53 -6.58
CA HIS A 115 9.23 -7.78 -5.42
C HIS A 115 9.78 -7.13 -4.14
N LYS A 116 11.10 -7.21 -3.93
CA LYS A 116 11.77 -6.57 -2.80
C LYS A 116 11.57 -5.05 -2.83
N GLU A 117 11.75 -4.40 -3.97
CA GLU A 117 11.59 -2.95 -4.09
C GLU A 117 10.13 -2.51 -3.88
N ILE A 118 9.16 -3.28 -4.38
CA ILE A 118 7.73 -3.00 -4.15
C ILE A 118 7.37 -3.16 -2.66
N LEU A 119 7.81 -4.26 -2.03
CA LEU A 119 7.54 -4.48 -0.60
C LEU A 119 8.23 -3.43 0.28
N MET A 120 9.44 -3.00 -0.08
CA MET A 120 10.14 -1.91 0.60
C MET A 120 9.45 -0.54 0.38
N LEU A 121 8.90 -0.29 -0.81
CA LEU A 121 8.04 0.88 -1.07
C LEU A 121 6.85 0.88 -0.09
N PHE A 122 6.19 -0.27 0.12
CA PHE A 122 5.11 -0.37 1.10
C PHE A 122 5.59 -0.11 2.52
N VAL A 123 6.76 -0.62 2.91
CA VAL A 123 7.38 -0.32 4.22
C VAL A 123 7.58 1.19 4.39
N ASP A 124 8.19 1.86 3.40
CA ASP A 124 8.47 3.30 3.45
C ASP A 124 7.18 4.12 3.53
N PHE A 125 6.17 3.70 2.77
CA PHE A 125 4.85 4.32 2.76
C PHE A 125 4.17 4.18 4.13
N ILE A 126 4.07 2.96 4.68
CA ILE A 126 3.41 2.71 5.98
C ILE A 126 4.11 3.38 7.15
N ASN A 127 5.44 3.51 7.12
CA ASN A 127 6.18 4.25 8.15
C ASN A 127 5.67 5.70 8.26
N CYS A 128 5.14 6.28 7.18
CA CYS A 128 4.53 7.60 7.19
C CYS A 128 3.19 7.67 7.92
N PHE A 129 2.58 6.55 8.30
CA PHE A 129 1.27 6.46 8.98
C PHE A 129 1.32 5.85 10.39
N ILE A 130 2.43 5.22 10.80
CA ILE A 130 2.59 4.73 12.18
C ILE A 130 2.41 5.87 13.20
N GLY A 131 1.46 5.71 14.13
CA GLY A 131 1.12 6.71 15.15
C GLY A 131 0.30 7.90 14.62
N VAL A 132 -0.39 7.75 13.48
CA VAL A 132 -1.30 8.76 12.96
C VAL A 132 -2.49 8.98 13.89
N ASN A 133 -2.73 10.24 14.24
CA ASN A 133 -3.90 10.64 15.03
C ASN A 133 -5.08 10.99 14.12
N ASP A 134 -4.82 11.62 12.98
CA ASP A 134 -5.84 12.12 12.06
C ASP A 134 -5.25 12.25 10.65
N MET A 135 -6.09 12.10 9.63
CA MET A 135 -5.68 12.27 8.24
C MET A 135 -6.79 12.88 7.40
N SER A 136 -6.40 13.60 6.35
CA SER A 136 -7.34 14.18 5.39
C SER A 136 -6.76 14.05 3.98
N ILE A 137 -7.58 13.59 3.04
CA ILE A 137 -7.19 13.35 1.66
C ILE A 137 -7.84 14.43 0.78
N TYR A 138 -7.02 15.07 -0.04
CA TYR A 138 -7.44 16.00 -1.06
C TYR A 138 -7.09 15.43 -2.43
N GLU A 139 -8.06 15.42 -3.33
CA GLU A 139 -7.94 14.85 -4.67
C GLU A 139 -7.99 15.94 -5.73
N GLU A 140 -7.10 15.85 -6.71
CA GLU A 140 -7.11 16.66 -7.93
C GLU A 140 -7.13 15.73 -9.15
N VAL A 141 -8.24 15.73 -9.91
CA VAL A 141 -8.38 14.94 -11.13
C VAL A 141 -7.45 15.49 -12.22
N ILE A 142 -6.55 14.65 -12.73
CA ILE A 142 -5.60 14.98 -13.80
C ILE A 142 -6.14 14.50 -15.15
N ASP A 143 -6.75 13.33 -15.18
CA ASP A 143 -7.24 12.71 -16.41
C ASP A 143 -8.46 11.83 -16.14
N SER A 144 -9.53 12.08 -16.90
CA SER A 144 -10.79 11.36 -16.83
C SER A 144 -11.10 10.54 -18.08
N SER A 145 -10.16 10.39 -19.02
CA SER A 145 -10.38 9.63 -20.27
C SER A 145 -10.16 8.12 -20.12
N HIS A 146 -9.66 7.68 -18.97
CA HIS A 146 -9.39 6.27 -18.67
C HIS A 146 -10.62 5.59 -18.05
N THR A 147 -10.56 4.27 -17.86
CA THR A 147 -11.65 3.48 -17.25
C THR A 147 -11.93 3.88 -15.80
N TYR A 148 -10.93 4.47 -15.13
CA TYR A 148 -11.03 5.18 -13.87
C TYR A 148 -10.32 6.54 -13.95
N GLN A 149 -10.59 7.43 -13.00
CA GLN A 149 -9.99 8.77 -12.97
C GLN A 149 -8.57 8.71 -12.40
N LYS A 150 -7.61 9.30 -13.11
CA LYS A 150 -6.25 9.49 -12.59
C LYS A 150 -6.20 10.81 -11.83
N CYS A 151 -5.71 10.76 -10.61
CA CYS A 151 -5.68 11.91 -9.72
C CYS A 151 -4.29 12.12 -9.12
N ASN A 152 -3.99 13.36 -8.75
CA ASN A 152 -2.99 13.67 -7.75
C ASN A 152 -3.67 13.68 -6.39
N TYR A 153 -2.98 13.16 -5.39
CA TYR A 153 -3.48 13.11 -4.03
C TYR A 153 -2.55 13.87 -3.09
N ARG A 154 -3.15 14.68 -2.22
CA ARG A 154 -2.46 15.33 -1.13
C ARG A 154 -3.07 14.84 0.18
N ILE A 155 -2.27 14.10 0.95
CA ILE A 155 -2.68 13.49 2.20
C ILE A 155 -2.03 14.27 3.34
N GLN A 156 -2.84 14.97 4.11
CA GLN A 156 -2.40 15.61 5.34
C GLN A 156 -2.44 14.60 6.48
N ILE A 157 -1.34 14.45 7.21
CA ILE A 157 -1.15 13.45 8.25
C ILE A 157 -0.78 14.17 9.54
N LYS A 158 -1.64 14.09 10.56
CA LYS A 158 -1.38 14.64 11.88
C LYS A 158 -0.84 13.58 12.82
N LYS A 159 0.31 13.85 13.44
CA LYS A 159 1.02 12.93 14.35
C LYS A 159 1.64 13.71 15.49
N GLU A 160 1.58 13.18 16.71
CA GLU A 160 2.26 13.82 17.83
C GLU A 160 3.76 13.94 17.58
N SER A 161 4.30 15.14 17.80
CA SER A 161 5.75 15.42 17.72
C SER A 161 6.39 15.12 16.36
N ALA A 162 5.62 15.16 15.26
CA ALA A 162 6.16 14.96 13.92
C ALA A 162 6.83 16.22 13.36
N GLU A 163 8.05 16.08 12.86
CA GLU A 163 8.70 17.12 12.07
C GLU A 163 7.90 17.39 10.80
N LYS A 164 7.66 18.68 10.51
CA LYS A 164 6.97 19.09 9.28
C LYS A 164 7.80 18.69 8.06
N LYS A 165 7.29 17.78 7.25
CA LYS A 165 7.94 17.34 6.02
C LYS A 165 6.90 16.96 4.97
N ILE A 166 7.28 17.16 3.71
CA ILE A 166 6.51 16.70 2.56
C ILE A 166 7.27 15.52 1.96
N ILE A 167 6.63 14.36 1.89
CA ILE A 167 7.16 13.16 1.24
C ILE A 167 6.34 12.89 -0.01
N ARG A 168 6.99 12.54 -1.11
CA ARG A 168 6.34 12.26 -2.38
C ARG A 168 6.51 10.81 -2.79
N PHE A 169 5.41 10.15 -3.10
CA PHE A 169 5.33 8.86 -3.77
C PHE A 169 4.56 9.05 -5.07
N GLU A 170 5.28 9.38 -6.15
CA GLU A 170 4.72 9.63 -7.48
C GLU A 170 3.60 10.69 -7.51
N ASN A 171 2.33 10.28 -7.64
CA ASN A 171 1.14 11.16 -7.64
C ASN A 171 0.58 11.43 -6.23
N ILE A 172 1.17 10.83 -5.19
CA ILE A 172 0.74 10.97 -3.79
C ILE A 172 1.75 11.84 -3.03
N TYR A 173 1.26 12.92 -2.42
CA TYR A 173 2.02 13.83 -1.59
C TYR A 173 1.55 13.70 -0.14
N LEU A 174 2.46 13.33 0.76
CA LEU A 174 2.20 13.20 2.19
C LEU A 174 2.74 14.43 2.90
N ASP A 175 1.84 15.23 3.48
CA ASP A 175 2.18 16.37 4.33
C ASP A 175 2.10 15.94 5.79
N LEU A 176 3.25 15.73 6.43
CA LEU A 176 3.29 15.40 7.85
C LEU A 176 3.30 16.68 8.68
N GLU A 177 2.38 16.77 9.64
CA GLU A 177 2.23 17.90 10.54
C GLU A 177 2.08 17.43 12.00
N SER A 178 2.54 18.25 12.95
CA SER A 178 2.28 18.09 14.39
C SER A 178 0.93 18.66 14.79
#